data_AF-A0AAD5C8A3-F1
#
_entry.id   AF-A0AAD5C8A3-F1
#
_cell.length_a   1.000
_cell.length_b   1.000
_cell.length_c   1.000
_cell.angle_alpha   90.00
_cell.angle_beta   90.00
_cell.angle_gamma   90.00
#
_symmetry.space_group_name_H-M   'P 1'
#
loop_
_entity.id
_entity.type
_entity.pdbx_description
1 polymer ?
#
loop_
_entity_poly.entity_id
_entity_poly.type
_entity_poly.pdbx_seq_one_letter_code
_entity_poly.pdbx_strand_id
1 'polypeptide(L)'
;EAHGLQDAKKGVLFIDFPPVLQLQLKRFEYDFTRDMMVKINDRYEFPLELDLDRENGKYLSPDADKSVRNLYTLHRFKFDDERLPQTNPGYNNAPFKFTKYSNAYMLVYIRESDKDKIICDVDEKDIAEHLRIRLKKEQEEKENKRRYKAQAHLYTIIKVVARDTDLLEQIGKDTFFDLVDHDKVHSFRIQKQTPFNQFK
;
A
#
# COMPACT_ATOMS: atom_id res chain seq x y z
N GLU A 1 -46.28 29.00 -12.91
CA GLU A 1 -45.58 28.27 -11.82
C GLU A 1 -46.63 27.55 -10.99
N ALA A 2 -46.94 26.29 -11.30
CA ALA A 2 -48.26 25.73 -10.97
C ALA A 2 -48.36 24.91 -9.68
N HIS A 3 -47.25 24.48 -9.07
CA HIS A 3 -47.29 23.73 -7.82
C HIS A 3 -46.09 24.19 -6.97
N GLY A 4 -46.34 24.84 -5.83
CA GLY A 4 -45.30 25.28 -4.90
C GLY A 4 -44.56 24.10 -4.23
N LEU A 5 -44.05 24.30 -3.02
CA LEU A 5 -43.44 23.20 -2.26
C LEU A 5 -44.51 22.14 -1.94
N GLN A 6 -44.25 20.92 -2.39
CA GLN A 6 -45.11 19.75 -2.18
C GLN A 6 -44.30 18.66 -1.50
N ASP A 7 -44.98 17.90 -0.65
CA ASP A 7 -44.39 16.70 -0.06
C ASP A 7 -44.17 15.66 -1.15
N ALA A 8 -42.89 15.32 -1.39
CA ALA A 8 -42.49 14.34 -2.37
C ALA A 8 -41.80 13.15 -1.67
N LYS A 9 -42.08 11.93 -2.15
CA LYS A 9 -41.36 10.74 -1.71
C LYS A 9 -40.13 10.56 -2.57
N LYS A 10 -38.95 10.68 -1.96
CA LYS A 10 -37.66 10.40 -2.61
C LYS A 10 -37.21 8.99 -2.26
N GLY A 11 -37.01 8.16 -3.28
CA GLY A 11 -36.44 6.82 -3.17
C GLY A 11 -35.32 6.63 -4.18
N VAL A 12 -34.63 5.50 -4.08
CA VAL A 12 -33.59 5.08 -5.02
C VAL A 12 -33.85 3.63 -5.40
N LEU A 13 -33.86 3.36 -6.70
CA LEU A 13 -33.93 2.03 -7.29
C LEU A 13 -32.82 1.90 -8.32
N PHE A 14 -32.30 0.70 -8.48
CA PHE A 14 -31.28 0.37 -9.48
C PHE A 14 -31.96 -0.05 -10.79
N ILE A 15 -31.36 0.33 -11.92
CA ILE A 15 -31.81 -0.12 -13.24
C ILE A 15 -31.18 -1.46 -13.57
N ASP A 16 -29.89 -1.59 -13.25
CA ASP A 16 -29.08 -2.78 -13.44
C ASP A 16 -28.00 -2.85 -12.35
N PHE A 17 -27.39 -4.03 -12.23
CA PHE A 17 -26.22 -4.22 -11.37
C PHE A 17 -24.98 -4.53 -12.22
N PRO A 18 -23.81 -3.99 -11.84
CA PRO A 18 -22.57 -4.30 -12.54
C PRO A 18 -22.12 -5.74 -12.25
N PRO A 19 -21.31 -6.35 -13.12
CA PRO A 19 -20.81 -7.72 -12.92
C PRO A 19 -19.83 -7.84 -11.73
N VAL A 20 -19.17 -6.74 -11.35
CA VAL A 20 -18.36 -6.62 -10.12
C VAL A 20 -18.98 -5.58 -9.21
N LEU A 21 -19.38 -6.01 -8.02
CA LEU A 21 -20.02 -5.18 -7.00
C LEU A 21 -19.04 -4.83 -5.89
N GLN A 22 -18.76 -3.54 -5.72
CA GLN A 22 -17.91 -3.02 -4.67
C GLN A 22 -18.78 -2.36 -3.60
N LEU A 23 -18.83 -2.97 -2.41
CA LEU A 23 -19.60 -2.46 -1.28
C LEU A 23 -18.65 -1.86 -0.25
N GLN A 24 -18.70 -0.54 -0.11
CA GLN A 24 -18.00 0.17 0.96
C GLN A 24 -18.87 0.17 2.22
N LEU A 25 -18.35 -0.44 3.28
CA LEU A 25 -19.00 -0.40 4.59
C LEU A 25 -18.74 0.98 5.19
N LYS A 26 -19.82 1.72 5.50
CA LYS A 26 -19.76 3.06 6.11
C LYS A 26 -19.33 2.98 7.58
N ARG A 27 -18.10 2.54 7.81
CA ARG A 27 -17.49 2.38 9.14
C ARG A 27 -16.86 3.66 9.68
N PHE A 28 -17.04 4.79 9.01
CA PHE A 28 -16.59 6.08 9.48
C PHE A 28 -17.78 7.03 9.52
N GLU A 29 -18.06 7.54 10.70
CA GLU A 29 -19.08 8.56 10.92
C GLU A 29 -18.44 9.77 11.59
N TYR A 30 -18.92 10.95 11.20
CA TYR A 30 -18.44 12.19 11.76
C TYR A 30 -19.19 12.45 13.07
N ASP A 31 -18.45 12.49 14.18
CA ASP A 31 -18.99 12.84 15.48
C ASP A 31 -18.94 14.36 15.66
N PHE A 32 -20.10 15.01 15.55
CA PHE A 32 -20.23 16.46 15.72
C PHE A 32 -19.80 16.97 17.10
N THR A 33 -19.83 16.12 18.14
CA THR A 33 -19.42 16.54 19.49
C THR A 33 -17.90 16.54 19.66
N ARG A 34 -17.20 15.69 18.89
CA ARG A 34 -15.74 15.50 18.99
C ARG A 34 -14.97 16.10 17.81
N ASP A 35 -15.67 16.65 16.81
CA ASP A 35 -15.12 17.23 15.58
C ASP A 35 -14.09 16.31 14.90
N MET A 36 -14.37 15.01 14.89
CA MET A 36 -13.48 13.99 14.32
C MET A 36 -14.25 12.85 13.68
N MET A 37 -13.62 12.19 12.69
CA MET A 37 -14.11 10.93 12.12
C MET A 37 -13.89 9.80 13.13
N VAL A 38 -14.95 9.10 13.51
CA VAL A 38 -14.91 7.98 14.44
C VAL A 38 -15.17 6.67 13.69
N LYS A 39 -14.35 5.65 13.97
CA LYS A 39 -14.51 4.31 13.41
C LYS A 39 -15.61 3.53 14.14
N ILE A 40 -16.57 3.02 13.39
CA ILE A 40 -17.65 2.15 13.86
C ILE A 40 -17.16 0.69 13.86
N ASN A 41 -17.02 0.14 15.06
CA ASN A 41 -16.51 -1.22 15.28
C ASN A 41 -17.62 -2.25 15.54
N ASP A 42 -18.87 -1.89 15.25
CA ASP A 42 -19.99 -2.80 15.41
C ASP A 42 -19.87 -4.02 14.49
N ARG A 43 -20.25 -5.17 15.04
CA ARG A 43 -20.25 -6.45 14.32
C ARG A 43 -21.28 -6.36 13.19
N TYR A 44 -20.79 -6.50 11.96
CA TYR A 44 -21.62 -6.58 10.78
C TYR A 44 -21.20 -7.82 10.01
N GLU A 45 -22.13 -8.74 9.84
CA GLU A 45 -21.92 -9.97 9.09
C GLU A 45 -22.36 -9.76 7.64
N PHE A 46 -21.56 -10.27 6.72
CA PHE A 46 -21.85 -10.22 5.30
C PHE A 46 -21.88 -11.66 4.76
N PRO A 47 -22.90 -12.01 3.95
CA PRO A 47 -23.05 -13.36 3.46
C PRO A 47 -22.01 -13.66 2.37
N LEU A 48 -21.61 -14.94 2.25
CA LEU A 48 -20.78 -15.39 1.12
C LEU A 48 -21.52 -15.24 -0.21
N GLU A 49 -22.82 -15.51 -0.21
CA GLU A 49 -23.70 -15.38 -1.37
C GLU A 49 -24.69 -14.25 -1.15
N LEU A 50 -24.70 -13.29 -2.08
CA LEU A 50 -25.59 -12.14 -2.07
C LEU A 50 -26.51 -12.22 -3.29
N ASP A 51 -27.77 -12.51 -3.02
CA ASP A 51 -28.81 -12.61 -4.04
C ASP A 51 -29.63 -11.31 -4.04
N LEU A 52 -29.37 -10.45 -5.03
CA LEU A 52 -30.01 -9.14 -5.16
C LEU A 52 -31.39 -9.21 -5.86
N ASP A 53 -31.74 -10.37 -6.42
CA ASP A 53 -33.06 -10.62 -7.02
C ASP A 53 -34.10 -11.10 -6.00
N ARG A 54 -33.69 -11.39 -4.76
CA ARG A 54 -34.62 -11.75 -3.69
C ARG A 54 -35.71 -10.70 -3.50
N GLU A 55 -36.86 -11.15 -2.99
CA GLU A 55 -38.03 -10.30 -2.77
C GLU A 55 -38.52 -9.61 -4.07
N ASN A 56 -38.52 -10.34 -5.20
CA ASN A 56 -38.93 -9.88 -6.53
C ASN A 56 -38.14 -8.69 -7.10
N GLY A 57 -36.85 -8.59 -6.76
CA GLY A 57 -36.01 -7.47 -7.17
C GLY A 57 -36.41 -6.18 -6.46
N LYS A 58 -36.52 -6.24 -5.13
CA LYS A 58 -36.86 -5.08 -4.27
C LYS A 58 -36.01 -3.83 -4.54
N TYR A 59 -34.78 -4.04 -4.97
CA TYR A 59 -33.83 -2.98 -5.27
C TYR A 59 -33.84 -2.56 -6.74
N LEU A 60 -34.51 -3.31 -7.61
CA LEU A 60 -34.60 -3.03 -9.04
C LEU A 60 -35.83 -2.17 -9.36
N SER A 61 -35.69 -1.32 -10.38
CA SER A 61 -36.81 -0.61 -10.98
C SER A 61 -37.83 -1.61 -11.56
N PRO A 62 -39.14 -1.31 -11.56
CA PRO A 62 -40.13 -2.12 -12.27
C PRO A 62 -39.80 -2.34 -13.75
N ASP A 63 -39.15 -1.35 -14.38
CA ASP A 63 -38.75 -1.36 -15.79
C ASP A 63 -37.34 -1.98 -16.02
N ALA A 64 -36.69 -2.46 -14.97
CA ALA A 64 -35.37 -3.07 -15.07
C ALA A 64 -35.42 -4.41 -15.82
N ASP A 65 -34.34 -4.71 -16.55
CA ASP A 65 -34.16 -6.01 -17.18
C ASP A 65 -33.90 -7.09 -16.10
N LYS A 66 -34.86 -8.02 -15.97
CA LYS A 66 -34.81 -9.15 -15.03
C LYS A 66 -34.35 -10.45 -15.70
N SER A 67 -33.90 -10.39 -16.95
CA SER A 67 -33.39 -11.56 -17.67
C SER A 67 -32.10 -12.11 -17.06
N VAL A 68 -31.28 -11.23 -16.49
CA VAL A 68 -29.98 -11.58 -15.88
C VAL A 68 -30.16 -11.81 -14.37
N ARG A 69 -29.66 -12.96 -13.89
CA ARG A 69 -29.64 -13.29 -12.47
C ARG A 69 -28.54 -12.51 -11.74
N ASN A 70 -28.94 -11.70 -10.77
CA ASN A 70 -28.07 -10.91 -9.91
C ASN A 70 -27.66 -11.68 -8.64
N LEU A 71 -27.09 -12.87 -8.85
CA LEU A 71 -26.48 -13.67 -7.80
C LEU A 71 -24.98 -13.42 -7.74
N TYR A 72 -24.51 -13.00 -6.58
CA TYR A 72 -23.12 -12.63 -6.37
C TYR A 72 -22.44 -13.50 -5.31
N THR A 73 -21.18 -13.84 -5.55
CA THR A 73 -20.33 -14.50 -4.56
C THR A 73 -19.25 -13.55 -4.07
N LEU A 74 -19.02 -13.52 -2.76
CA LEU A 74 -17.94 -12.75 -2.16
C LEU A 74 -16.59 -13.30 -2.63
N HIS A 75 -15.84 -12.47 -3.35
CA HIS A 75 -14.53 -12.85 -3.88
C HIS A 75 -13.38 -12.31 -3.02
N ARG A 76 -13.49 -11.06 -2.54
CA ARG A 76 -12.43 -10.43 -1.73
C ARG A 76 -13.02 -9.45 -0.73
N PHE A 77 -12.37 -9.31 0.42
CA PHE A 77 -12.62 -8.24 1.38
C PHE A 77 -11.31 -7.54 1.71
N LYS A 78 -11.38 -6.23 1.94
CA LYS A 78 -10.24 -5.43 2.43
C LYS A 78 -10.47 -5.14 3.91
N PHE A 79 -9.50 -5.51 4.72
CA PHE A 79 -9.41 -5.08 6.11
C PHE A 79 -8.86 -3.67 6.19
N ASP A 80 -9.42 -2.90 7.10
CA ASP A 80 -8.89 -1.62 7.50
C ASP A 80 -7.78 -1.89 8.51
N ASP A 81 -6.62 -2.29 7.98
CA ASP A 81 -5.42 -2.51 8.75
C ASP A 81 -4.72 -1.15 8.86
N GLU A 82 -5.11 -0.35 9.86
CA GLU A 82 -4.30 0.76 10.35
C GLU A 82 -2.99 0.19 10.92
N ARG A 83 -2.10 -0.29 10.04
CA ARG A 83 -0.71 -0.50 10.39
C ARG A 83 -0.04 0.86 10.33
N LEU A 84 0.22 1.40 11.51
CA LEU A 84 1.29 2.37 11.78
C LEU A 84 2.51 2.08 10.89
N PRO A 85 3.27 3.11 10.47
CA PRO A 85 4.38 2.96 9.54
C PRO A 85 5.30 1.82 9.99
N GLN A 86 5.57 0.92 9.04
CA GLN A 86 6.47 -0.21 9.23
C GLN A 86 7.79 0.30 9.81
N THR A 87 7.97 0.14 11.11
CA THR A 87 9.29 0.25 11.72
C THR A 87 10.08 -0.97 11.24
N ASN A 88 11.06 -0.69 10.37
CA ASN A 88 12.17 -1.51 9.90
C ASN A 88 11.99 -3.05 9.93
N PRO A 89 12.02 -3.73 8.76
CA PRO A 89 12.07 -5.19 8.69
C PRO A 89 13.47 -5.68 9.08
N GLY A 90 13.70 -5.73 10.39
CA GLY A 90 14.85 -6.37 11.01
C GLY A 90 14.35 -7.44 11.97
N TYR A 91 14.54 -8.70 11.58
CA TYR A 91 14.48 -9.91 12.40
C TYR A 91 13.12 -10.47 12.84
N ASN A 92 13.00 -11.75 12.50
CA ASN A 92 12.17 -12.83 13.06
C ASN A 92 10.74 -12.98 12.51
N ASN A 93 10.50 -14.21 12.03
CA ASN A 93 9.21 -14.77 11.66
C ASN A 93 8.22 -14.64 12.83
N ALA A 94 7.55 -13.49 12.93
CA ALA A 94 6.35 -13.37 13.72
C ALA A 94 5.17 -13.79 12.83
N PRO A 95 4.28 -14.70 13.29
CA PRO A 95 3.00 -14.92 12.61
C PRO A 95 2.30 -13.56 12.49
N PHE A 96 1.66 -13.32 11.34
CA PHE A 96 0.84 -12.13 11.11
C PHE A 96 -0.09 -11.94 12.31
N LYS A 97 0.25 -10.99 13.20
CA LYS A 97 -0.61 -10.65 14.34
C LYS A 97 -1.81 -9.92 13.75
N PHE A 98 -2.93 -10.61 13.61
CA PHE A 98 -4.22 -9.95 13.40
C PHE A 98 -4.41 -9.03 14.60
N THR A 99 -4.42 -7.72 14.34
CA THR A 99 -4.76 -6.75 15.37
C THR A 99 -6.20 -7.06 15.82
N LYS A 100 -6.49 -6.90 17.11
CA LYS A 100 -7.77 -7.28 17.76
C LYS A 100 -9.02 -6.63 17.14
N TYR A 101 -8.85 -5.73 16.17
CA TYR A 101 -9.87 -4.93 15.50
C TYR A 101 -9.71 -4.91 13.97
N SER A 102 -9.30 -6.04 13.38
CA SER A 102 -9.24 -6.19 11.92
C SER A 102 -10.66 -6.30 11.33
N ASN A 103 -11.28 -5.15 11.08
CA ASN A 103 -12.63 -5.05 10.51
C ASN A 103 -12.54 -4.83 8.99
N ALA A 104 -13.40 -5.50 8.22
CA ALA A 104 -13.50 -5.25 6.79
C ALA A 104 -14.15 -3.88 6.53
N TYR A 105 -13.64 -3.09 5.58
CA TYR A 105 -14.26 -1.82 5.15
C TYR A 105 -14.77 -1.86 3.72
N MET A 106 -14.32 -2.84 2.93
CA MET A 106 -14.69 -2.96 1.52
C MET A 106 -14.86 -4.43 1.16
N LEU A 107 -16.01 -4.75 0.56
CA LEU A 107 -16.35 -6.09 0.09
C LEU A 107 -16.42 -6.05 -1.44
N VAL A 108 -15.89 -7.08 -2.09
CA VAL A 108 -15.90 -7.25 -3.54
C VAL A 108 -16.65 -8.54 -3.85
N TYR A 109 -17.81 -8.36 -4.47
CA TYR A 109 -18.70 -9.40 -4.93
C TYR A 109 -18.60 -9.52 -6.44
N ILE A 110 -18.63 -10.75 -6.95
CA ILE A 110 -18.60 -11.03 -8.40
C ILE A 110 -19.87 -11.79 -8.76
N ARG A 111 -20.55 -11.35 -9.83
CA ARG A 111 -21.73 -12.04 -10.35
C ARG A 111 -21.33 -13.44 -10.82
N GLU A 112 -22.08 -14.45 -10.41
CA GLU A 112 -21.80 -15.84 -10.76
C GLU A 112 -21.74 -16.07 -12.28
N SER A 113 -22.67 -15.49 -13.04
CA SER A 113 -22.73 -15.62 -14.50
C SER A 113 -21.53 -15.02 -15.24
N ASP A 114 -20.89 -13.99 -14.68
CA ASP A 114 -19.75 -13.29 -15.28
C ASP A 114 -18.40 -13.75 -14.69
N LYS A 115 -18.43 -14.69 -13.73
CA LYS A 115 -17.26 -15.11 -12.95
C LYS A 115 -16.13 -15.62 -13.84
N ASP A 116 -16.43 -16.50 -14.78
CA ASP A 116 -15.42 -17.12 -15.66
C ASP A 116 -14.82 -16.12 -16.64
N LYS A 117 -15.58 -15.09 -17.00
CA LYS A 117 -15.11 -14.00 -17.88
C LYS A 117 -14.19 -13.02 -17.13
N ILE A 118 -14.45 -12.81 -15.84
CA ILE A 118 -13.69 -11.86 -15.02
C ILE A 118 -12.45 -12.50 -14.42
N ILE A 119 -12.54 -13.76 -14.02
CA ILE A 119 -11.46 -14.56 -13.44
C ILE A 119 -10.98 -15.53 -14.51
N CYS A 120 -10.53 -15.00 -15.65
CA CYS A 120 -9.85 -15.81 -16.65
C CYS A 120 -8.39 -16.03 -16.25
N ASP A 121 -7.86 -17.19 -16.61
CA ASP A 121 -6.42 -17.46 -16.49
C ASP A 121 -5.67 -16.58 -17.50
N VAL A 122 -4.75 -15.76 -17.00
CA VAL A 122 -3.95 -14.84 -17.82
C VAL A 122 -2.61 -15.48 -18.10
N ASP A 123 -2.29 -15.68 -19.38
CA ASP A 123 -1.02 -16.24 -19.82
C ASP A 123 0.02 -15.15 -20.12
N GLU A 124 1.30 -15.53 -20.23
CA GLU A 124 2.39 -14.62 -20.60
C GLU A 124 2.19 -13.92 -21.97
N LYS A 125 1.28 -14.43 -22.80
CA LYS A 125 0.93 -13.88 -24.12
C LYS A 125 -0.06 -12.71 -24.03
N ASP A 126 -0.83 -12.64 -22.94
CA ASP A 126 -1.79 -11.55 -22.70
C ASP A 126 -1.10 -10.29 -22.18
N ILE A 127 0.12 -10.44 -21.66
CA ILE A 127 0.94 -9.33 -21.16
C ILE A 127 1.71 -8.74 -22.34
N ALA A 128 1.43 -7.47 -22.65
CA ALA A 128 2.13 -6.75 -23.71
C ALA A 128 3.65 -6.80 -23.54
N GLU A 129 4.38 -7.10 -24.62
CA GLU A 129 5.82 -7.35 -24.60
C GLU A 129 6.63 -6.18 -24.02
N HIS A 130 6.23 -4.94 -24.35
CA HIS A 130 6.88 -3.75 -23.82
C HIS A 130 6.77 -3.62 -22.29
N LEU A 131 5.67 -4.09 -21.69
CA LEU A 131 5.50 -4.13 -20.24
C LEU A 131 6.42 -5.19 -19.63
N ARG A 132 6.52 -6.37 -20.25
CA ARG A 132 7.43 -7.45 -19.80
C ARG A 132 8.88 -6.96 -19.78
N ILE A 133 9.33 -6.31 -20.84
CA ILE A 133 10.69 -5.76 -20.93
C ILE A 133 10.91 -4.71 -19.83
N ARG A 134 9.98 -3.75 -19.68
CA ARG A 134 10.10 -2.70 -18.68
C ARG A 134 10.12 -3.25 -17.26
N LEU A 135 9.21 -4.16 -16.93
CA LEU A 135 9.14 -4.79 -15.60
C LEU A 135 10.38 -5.62 -15.29
N LYS A 136 10.90 -6.36 -16.27
CA LYS A 136 12.13 -7.15 -16.12
C LYS A 136 13.34 -6.24 -15.85
N LYS A 137 13.45 -5.14 -16.60
CA LYS A 137 14.50 -4.13 -16.40
C LYS A 137 14.41 -3.47 -15.02
N GLU A 138 13.21 -3.10 -14.59
CA GLU A 138 12.98 -2.51 -13.26
C GLU A 138 13.34 -3.49 -12.13
N GLN A 139 13.00 -4.77 -12.30
CA GLN A 139 13.35 -5.82 -11.35
C GLN A 139 14.86 -6.02 -11.25
N GLU A 140 15.56 -6.02 -12.39
CA GLU A 140 17.02 -6.13 -12.46
C GLU A 140 17.73 -4.92 -11.86
N GLU A 141 17.26 -3.70 -12.13
CA GLU A 141 17.76 -2.48 -11.49
C GLU A 141 17.54 -2.51 -9.97
N LYS A 142 16.37 -2.97 -9.52
CA LYS A 142 16.06 -3.12 -8.09
C LYS A 142 16.93 -4.17 -7.43
N GLU A 143 17.20 -5.28 -8.10
CA GLU A 143 18.11 -6.31 -7.61
C GLU A 143 19.55 -5.80 -7.56
N ASN A 144 20.03 -5.15 -8.62
CA ASN A 144 21.34 -4.50 -8.64
C ASN A 144 21.46 -3.48 -7.51
N LYS A 145 20.48 -2.59 -7.32
CA LYS A 145 20.47 -1.63 -6.21
C LYS A 145 20.48 -2.33 -4.85
N ARG A 146 19.78 -3.46 -4.70
CA ARG A 146 19.80 -4.28 -3.48
C ARG A 146 21.18 -4.90 -3.26
N ARG A 147 21.82 -5.43 -4.31
CA ARG A 147 23.19 -5.96 -4.29
C ARG A 147 24.20 -4.87 -3.95
N TYR A 148 24.15 -3.71 -4.59
CA TYR A 148 24.98 -2.55 -4.28
C TYR A 148 24.81 -2.06 -2.85
N LYS A 149 23.57 -1.97 -2.33
CA LYS A 149 23.32 -1.63 -0.92
C LYS A 149 23.88 -2.67 0.05
N ALA A 150 23.71 -3.96 -0.25
CA ALA A 150 24.26 -5.05 0.56
C ALA A 150 25.79 -5.02 0.56
N GLN A 151 26.41 -4.77 -0.60
CA GLN A 151 27.86 -4.59 -0.71
C GLN A 151 28.33 -3.32 0.00
N ALA A 152 27.67 -2.18 -0.18
CA ALA A 152 28.01 -0.92 0.49
C ALA A 152 27.95 -1.06 2.01
N HIS A 153 27.01 -1.84 2.55
CA HIS A 153 26.93 -2.12 3.97
C HIS A 153 28.19 -2.85 4.51
N LEU A 154 28.93 -3.58 3.69
CA LEU A 154 30.17 -4.28 4.07
C LEU A 154 31.41 -3.38 4.08
N TYR A 155 31.36 -2.20 3.45
CA TYR A 155 32.48 -1.26 3.40
C TYR A 155 32.21 -0.05 4.31
N THR A 156 33.27 0.54 4.83
CA THR A 156 33.23 1.81 5.57
C THR A 156 34.30 2.74 5.02
N ILE A 157 34.09 4.05 5.16
CA ILE A 157 35.08 5.05 4.77
C ILE A 157 35.81 5.49 6.03
N ILE A 158 37.14 5.35 6.06
CA ILE A 158 38.00 5.93 7.09
C ILE A 158 38.63 7.19 6.51
N LYS A 159 38.39 8.33 7.16
CA LYS A 159 39.11 9.58 6.89
C LYS A 159 40.28 9.66 7.87
N VAL A 160 41.50 9.81 7.35
CA VAL A 160 42.72 9.82 8.19
C VAL A 160 43.18 11.26 8.40
N VAL A 161 42.98 11.75 9.62
CA VAL A 161 43.19 13.14 10.02
C VAL A 161 44.41 13.24 10.94
N ALA A 162 45.62 13.00 10.41
CA ALA A 162 46.88 13.06 11.18
C ALA A 162 48.13 12.93 10.30
N ARG A 163 48.20 13.61 9.14
CA ARG A 163 49.49 13.78 8.46
C ARG A 163 50.09 15.09 8.94
N ASP A 164 51.40 15.10 9.17
CA ASP A 164 52.10 16.30 9.66
C ASP A 164 51.87 17.50 8.73
N THR A 165 51.67 17.25 7.43
CA THR A 165 51.27 18.25 6.43
C THR A 165 49.91 18.90 6.73
N ASP A 166 48.91 18.09 7.09
CA ASP A 166 47.53 18.53 7.30
C ASP A 166 47.41 19.33 8.61
N LEU A 167 48.25 19.00 9.61
CA LEU A 167 48.37 19.72 10.87
C LEU A 167 49.12 21.07 10.71
N LEU A 168 50.16 21.12 9.87
CA LEU A 168 50.97 22.32 9.64
C LEU A 168 50.23 23.38 8.81
N GLU A 169 49.42 22.98 7.84
CA GLU A 169 48.65 23.90 6.99
C GLU A 169 47.57 24.70 7.73
N GLN A 170 47.21 24.29 8.94
CA GLN A 170 46.08 24.85 9.69
C GLN A 170 46.50 25.73 10.87
N ILE A 171 47.79 25.75 11.22
CA ILE A 171 48.32 26.67 12.24
C ILE A 171 48.30 28.09 11.65
N GLY A 172 47.19 28.80 11.78
CA GLY A 172 47.26 30.26 11.77
C GLY A 172 46.08 31.12 11.34
N LYS A 173 44.85 30.64 11.05
CA LYS A 173 43.87 31.58 10.47
C LYS A 173 42.43 31.73 10.99
N ASP A 174 41.86 30.90 11.87
CA ASP A 174 40.54 31.26 12.43
C ASP A 174 40.28 30.73 13.84
N THR A 175 39.56 31.53 14.63
CA THR A 175 39.18 31.34 16.04
C THR A 175 38.14 30.24 16.29
N PHE A 176 37.89 29.37 15.31
CA PHE A 176 36.96 28.25 15.46
C PHE A 176 37.73 26.94 15.60
N PHE A 177 37.39 26.23 16.68
CA PHE A 177 37.98 24.97 17.12
C PHE A 177 37.48 23.80 16.26
N ASP A 178 37.76 23.83 14.96
CA ASP A 178 37.55 22.65 14.11
C ASP A 178 38.91 22.15 13.62
N LEU A 179 39.27 20.96 14.09
CA LEU A 179 40.65 20.48 14.09
C LEU A 179 41.19 20.21 12.69
N VAL A 180 40.32 19.97 11.67
CA VAL A 180 40.66 19.80 10.23
C VAL A 180 39.48 20.09 9.30
N ASP A 181 39.74 20.60 8.08
CA ASP A 181 38.78 20.67 6.97
C ASP A 181 38.39 19.26 6.49
N HIS A 182 37.23 18.77 6.93
CA HIS A 182 36.72 17.44 6.67
C HIS A 182 36.53 17.09 5.18
N ASP A 183 36.49 18.07 4.28
CA ASP A 183 36.33 17.85 2.84
C ASP A 183 37.67 17.64 2.12
N LYS A 184 38.78 18.08 2.70
CA LYS A 184 40.14 17.95 2.14
C LYS A 184 40.91 16.74 2.66
N VAL A 185 40.39 16.02 3.65
CA VAL A 185 41.07 14.87 4.25
C VAL A 185 41.02 13.64 3.34
N HIS A 186 42.15 12.95 3.23
CA HIS A 186 42.25 11.72 2.47
C HIS A 186 41.35 10.61 3.07
N SER A 187 40.55 9.99 2.20
CA SER A 187 39.54 9.00 2.59
C SER A 187 39.83 7.64 1.96
N PHE A 188 39.85 6.58 2.76
CA PHE A 188 40.01 5.21 2.32
C PHE A 188 38.70 4.43 2.45
N ARG A 189 38.34 3.67 1.42
CA ARG A 189 37.21 2.73 1.48
C ARG A 189 37.73 1.34 1.84
N ILE A 190 37.41 0.86 3.03
CA ILE A 190 37.88 -0.44 3.56
C ILE A 190 36.70 -1.37 3.88
N GLN A 191 36.93 -2.68 3.94
CA GLN A 191 35.92 -3.62 4.44
C GLN A 191 35.82 -3.51 5.97
N LYS A 192 34.61 -3.54 6.52
CA LYS A 192 34.35 -3.39 7.97
C LYS A 192 35.01 -4.47 8.85
N GLN A 193 35.30 -5.62 8.26
CA GLN A 193 35.88 -6.79 8.92
C GLN A 193 37.41 -6.88 8.75
N THR A 194 38.03 -5.91 8.07
CA THR A 194 39.49 -5.82 7.96
C THR A 194 40.09 -5.49 9.34
N PRO A 195 41.00 -6.31 9.89
CA PRO A 195 41.66 -6.03 11.16
C PRO A 195 42.58 -4.81 11.03
N PHE A 196 42.69 -4.01 12.09
CA PHE A 196 43.47 -2.76 12.10
C PHE A 196 44.93 -2.94 11.64
N ASN A 197 45.55 -4.07 11.96
CA ASN A 197 46.94 -4.38 11.56
C ASN A 197 47.13 -4.51 10.05
N GLN A 198 46.07 -4.78 9.28
CA GLN A 198 46.12 -4.81 7.81
C GLN A 198 45.88 -3.45 7.17
N PHE A 199 45.31 -2.50 7.93
CA PHE A 199 45.04 -1.14 7.47
C PHE A 199 46.17 -0.16 7.81
N LYS A 200 46.90 -0.41 8.91
CA LYS A 200 47.98 0.44 9.44
C LYS A 200 49.12 0.68 8.45
#